data_AF-A0AAW8HQ66-F1
#
_entry.id   AF-A0AAW8HQ66-F1
#
_cell.length_a   1.000
_cell.length_b   1.000
_cell.length_c   1.000
_cell.angle_alpha   90.00
_cell.angle_beta   90.00
_cell.angle_gamma   90.00
#
_symmetry.space_group_name_H-M   'P 1'
#
loop_
_entity.id
_entity.type
_entity.pdbx_description
1 polymer ?
#
loop_
_entity_poly.entity_id
_entity_poly.type
_entity_poly.pdbx_seq_one_letter_code
_entity_poly.pdbx_strand_id
1 'polypeptide(L)'
;LAHRHFANKSAAGYIIPSPSGGRMNKKTFNTWWNNAKKAAALSLGREIPGTFHDIKAKAISDYDGSSRDKQLFSGHKTEGQVSAYDRKVKISPTLEFPLEVQHKSIK
;
A
#
# COMPACT_ATOMS: atom_id res chain seq x y z
N LEU A 1 15.15 11.68 13.87
CA LEU A 1 13.84 11.24 14.41
C LEU A 1 13.76 9.72 14.61
N ALA A 2 14.04 8.91 13.57
CA ALA A 2 13.96 7.45 13.63
C ALA A 2 14.82 6.80 14.74
N HIS A 3 16.09 7.21 14.88
CA HIS A 3 16.96 6.71 15.96
C HIS A 3 16.41 6.96 17.38
N ARG A 4 15.53 7.94 17.59
CA ARG A 4 14.98 8.24 18.93
C ARG A 4 13.78 7.36 19.30
N HIS A 5 13.03 6.90 18.29
CA HIS A 5 11.82 6.07 18.47
C HIS A 5 12.07 4.58 18.18
N PHE A 6 13.07 4.27 17.38
CA PHE A 6 13.49 2.89 17.05
C PHE A 6 14.80 2.49 17.75
N ALA A 7 15.33 3.34 18.64
CA ALA A 7 16.50 2.99 19.45
C ALA A 7 16.21 1.74 20.30
N ASN A 8 17.00 0.70 20.02
CA ASN A 8 17.49 -0.23 21.03
C ASN A 8 16.45 -1.10 21.75
N LYS A 9 15.67 -1.89 21.00
CA LYS A 9 15.01 -3.08 21.57
C LYS A 9 15.46 -4.41 21.00
N SER A 10 16.19 -4.42 19.88
CA SER A 10 16.73 -5.67 19.31
C SER A 10 18.25 -5.67 19.36
N ALA A 11 18.82 -6.60 20.13
CA ALA A 11 20.26 -6.89 20.10
C ALA A 11 20.75 -7.30 18.69
N ALA A 12 19.84 -7.79 17.84
CA ALA A 12 20.12 -8.24 16.47
C ALA A 12 19.87 -7.17 15.38
N GLY A 13 19.64 -5.90 15.73
CA GLY A 13 19.46 -4.82 14.74
C GLY A 13 18.14 -4.80 13.93
N TYR A 14 17.08 -5.49 14.37
CA TYR A 14 15.78 -5.40 13.70
C TYR A 14 15.15 -4.00 13.83
N ILE A 15 14.69 -3.45 12.71
CA ILE A 15 13.95 -2.16 12.67
C ILE A 15 12.60 -2.29 13.38
N ILE A 16 11.93 -3.43 13.23
CA ILE A 16 10.68 -3.76 13.91
C ILE A 16 10.90 -5.07 14.69
N PRO A 17 11.32 -4.99 15.96
CA PRO A 17 11.55 -6.18 16.77
C PRO A 17 10.26 -6.71 17.40
N SER A 18 10.25 -8.00 17.75
CA SER A 18 9.22 -8.56 18.63
C SER A 18 9.29 -7.92 20.03
N PRO A 19 8.26 -8.12 20.90
CA PRO A 19 8.35 -7.70 22.30
C PRO A 19 9.59 -8.19 23.04
N SER A 20 10.09 -9.38 22.69
CA SER A 20 11.30 -9.99 23.25
C SER A 20 12.60 -9.49 22.63
N GLY A 21 12.55 -8.55 21.67
CA GLY A 21 13.73 -8.02 20.98
C GLY A 21 14.26 -8.90 19.84
N GLY A 22 13.60 -10.01 19.54
CA GLY A 22 13.95 -10.90 18.44
C GLY A 22 13.25 -10.55 17.13
N ARG A 23 13.35 -11.47 16.16
CA ARG A 23 12.68 -11.34 14.85
C ARG A 23 11.16 -11.24 15.04
N MET A 24 10.54 -10.27 14.38
CA MET A 24 9.09 -10.15 14.36
C MET A 24 8.43 -11.38 13.73
N ASN A 25 7.38 -11.89 14.37
CA ASN A 25 6.55 -12.96 13.82
C ASN A 25 5.24 -12.40 13.24
N LYS A 26 4.72 -13.07 12.20
CA LYS A 26 3.50 -12.67 11.49
C LYS A 26 2.28 -12.53 12.40
N LYS A 27 2.11 -13.45 13.36
CA LYS A 27 0.95 -13.47 14.25
C LYS A 27 0.90 -12.22 15.15
N THR A 28 2.04 -11.88 15.75
CA THR A 28 2.20 -10.70 16.62
C THR A 28 1.97 -9.42 15.82
N PHE A 29 2.56 -9.35 14.63
CA PHE A 29 2.34 -8.22 13.73
C PHE A 29 0.86 -8.04 13.37
N ASN A 30 0.17 -9.13 13.02
CA ASN A 30 -1.27 -9.09 12.74
C ASN A 30 -2.10 -8.66 13.95
N THR A 31 -1.74 -9.09 15.17
CA THR A 31 -2.39 -8.62 16.39
C THR A 31 -2.22 -7.12 16.58
N TRP A 32 -1.00 -6.59 16.42
CA TRP A 32 -0.72 -5.16 16.53
C TRP A 32 -1.50 -4.35 15.50
N TRP A 33 -1.53 -4.83 14.25
CA TRP A 33 -2.33 -4.23 13.18
C TRP A 33 -3.82 -4.16 13.54
N ASN A 34 -4.39 -5.26 14.01
CA ASN A 34 -5.81 -5.31 14.38
C ASN A 34 -6.13 -4.39 15.57
N ASN A 35 -5.23 -4.29 16.55
CA ASN A 35 -5.39 -3.40 17.69
C ASN A 35 -5.35 -1.92 17.24
N ALA A 36 -4.39 -1.56 16.40
CA ALA A 36 -4.28 -0.20 15.85
C ALA A 36 -5.52 0.16 15.01
N LYS A 37 -5.97 -0.77 14.16
CA LYS A 37 -7.21 -0.61 13.39
C LYS A 37 -8.43 -0.37 14.27
N LYS A 38 -8.59 -1.15 15.35
CA LYS A 38 -9.71 -0.99 16.28
C LYS A 38 -9.67 0.38 16.97
N ALA A 39 -8.49 0.80 17.43
CA ALA A 39 -8.32 2.12 18.05
C ALA A 39 -8.66 3.26 17.07
N ALA A 40 -8.24 3.14 15.81
CA ALA A 40 -8.57 4.10 14.76
C ALA A 40 -10.06 4.09 14.41
N ALA A 41 -10.70 2.92 14.37
CA ALA A 41 -12.14 2.80 14.12
C ALA A 41 -12.97 3.48 15.20
N LEU A 42 -12.61 3.31 16.48
CA LEU A 42 -13.23 4.00 17.61
C LEU A 42 -13.06 5.52 17.48
N SER A 43 -11.86 5.99 17.11
CA SER A 43 -11.57 7.42 16.96
C SER A 43 -12.33 8.07 15.79
N LEU A 44 -12.58 7.31 14.71
CA LEU A 44 -13.28 7.79 13.52
C LEU A 44 -14.81 7.58 13.59
N GLY A 45 -15.31 6.86 14.60
CA GLY A 45 -16.72 6.48 14.69
C GLY A 45 -17.21 5.56 13.57
N ARG A 46 -16.30 4.88 12.86
CA ARG A 46 -16.63 3.96 11.75
C ARG A 46 -15.65 2.80 11.68
N GLU A 47 -16.13 1.65 11.22
CA GLU A 47 -15.25 0.51 10.99
C GLU A 47 -14.26 0.78 9.84
N ILE A 48 -13.03 0.30 10.04
CA ILE A 48 -11.99 0.31 9.01
C ILE A 48 -11.91 -1.11 8.43
N PRO A 49 -12.42 -1.36 7.21
CA PRO A 49 -12.34 -2.68 6.59
C PRO A 49 -10.91 -3.02 6.13
N GLY A 50 -10.68 -4.28 5.76
CA GLY A 50 -9.43 -4.72 5.11
C GLY A 50 -8.33 -5.21 6.06
N THR A 51 -7.22 -5.62 5.48
CA THR A 51 -6.07 -6.25 6.13
C THR A 51 -4.81 -5.41 5.90
N PHE A 52 -3.69 -5.79 6.54
CA PHE A 52 -2.42 -5.12 6.27
C PHE A 52 -2.00 -5.24 4.79
N HIS A 53 -2.38 -6.34 4.11
CA HIS A 53 -2.11 -6.52 2.68
C HIS A 53 -2.82 -5.46 1.81
N ASP A 54 -3.96 -4.94 2.25
CA ASP A 54 -4.70 -3.92 1.50
C ASP A 54 -3.98 -2.57 1.48
N ILE A 55 -3.06 -2.30 2.41
CA ILE A 55 -2.16 -1.12 2.31
C ILE A 55 -1.29 -1.25 1.07
N LYS A 56 -0.70 -2.43 0.83
CA LYS A 56 0.11 -2.67 -0.38
C LYS A 56 -0.76 -2.53 -1.64
N ALA A 57 -1.98 -3.06 -1.61
CA ALA A 57 -2.93 -2.92 -2.71
C ALA A 57 -3.24 -1.45 -3.02
N LYS A 58 -3.54 -0.66 -1.98
CA LYS A 58 -3.83 0.77 -2.12
C LYS A 58 -2.63 1.54 -2.64
N ALA A 59 -1.43 1.27 -2.13
CA ALA A 59 -0.19 1.91 -2.59
C ALA A 59 0.09 1.64 -4.09
N ILE A 60 -0.18 0.43 -4.57
CA ILE A 60 -0.04 0.09 -6.01
C ILE A 60 -1.13 0.78 -6.84
N SER A 61 -2.36 0.83 -6.33
CA SER A 61 -3.48 1.51 -7.01
C SER A 61 -3.25 3.02 -7.13
N ASP A 62 -2.63 3.63 -6.11
CA ASP A 62 -2.34 5.07 -6.06
C ASP A 62 -1.09 5.47 -6.84
N TYR A 63 -0.24 4.50 -7.20
CA TYR A 63 0.97 4.77 -7.95
C TYR A 63 0.64 5.19 -9.39
N ASP A 64 1.07 6.39 -9.78
CA ASP A 64 0.93 6.86 -11.16
C ASP A 64 2.05 6.28 -12.04
N GLY A 65 1.68 5.60 -13.11
CA GLY A 65 2.62 4.94 -14.01
C GLY A 65 2.01 3.77 -14.78
N SER A 66 2.82 3.16 -15.64
CA SER A 66 2.42 1.97 -16.39
C SER A 66 2.30 0.74 -15.48
N SER A 67 1.69 -0.34 -15.99
CA SER A 67 1.66 -1.64 -15.30
C SER A 67 3.06 -2.13 -14.94
N ARG A 68 4.05 -1.86 -15.80
CA ARG A 68 5.46 -2.22 -15.61
C ARG A 68 6.12 -1.42 -14.48
N ASP A 69 5.81 -0.13 -14.35
CA ASP A 69 6.33 0.70 -13.26
C ASP A 69 5.75 0.25 -11.92
N LYS A 70 4.43 -0.03 -11.90
CA LYS A 70 3.75 -0.62 -10.74
C LYS A 70 4.34 -1.99 -10.39
N GLN A 71 4.74 -2.80 -11.37
CA GLN A 71 5.40 -4.08 -11.15
C GLN A 71 6.75 -3.92 -10.45
N LEU A 72 7.60 -3.03 -10.97
CA LEU A 72 8.92 -2.76 -10.40
C LEU A 72 8.80 -2.25 -8.96
N PHE A 73 7.91 -1.29 -8.74
CA PHE A 73 7.64 -0.73 -7.41
C PHE A 73 7.15 -1.77 -6.41
N SER A 74 6.26 -2.67 -6.84
CA SER A 74 5.65 -3.67 -5.97
C SER A 74 6.49 -4.93 -5.76
N GLY A 75 7.57 -5.10 -6.53
CA GLY A 75 8.47 -6.26 -6.49
C GLY A 75 7.83 -7.56 -6.98
N HIS A 76 6.82 -7.48 -7.84
CA HIS A 76 6.14 -8.67 -8.37
C HIS A 76 6.91 -9.29 -9.55
N LYS A 77 6.94 -10.63 -9.59
CA LYS A 77 7.66 -11.37 -10.65
C LYS A 77 6.99 -11.22 -12.01
N THR A 78 5.66 -11.11 -12.04
CA THR A 78 4.89 -10.94 -13.29
C THR A 78 3.86 -9.83 -13.19
N GLU A 79 3.52 -9.23 -14.33
CA GLU A 79 2.50 -8.17 -14.44
C GLU A 79 1.10 -8.68 -14.05
N GLY A 80 0.80 -9.97 -14.26
CA GLY A 80 -0.47 -10.56 -13.85
C GLY A 80 -0.73 -10.48 -12.34
N GLN A 81 0.33 -10.49 -11.52
CA GLN A 81 0.22 -10.30 -10.08
C GLN A 81 -0.10 -8.84 -9.71
N VAL A 82 0.24 -7.87 -10.57
CA VAL A 82 -0.08 -6.44 -10.41
C VAL A 82 -1.54 -6.16 -10.74
N SER A 83 -2.08 -6.82 -11.77
CA SER A 83 -3.47 -6.67 -12.22
C SER A 83 -4.49 -6.98 -11.11
N ALA A 84 -4.18 -7.93 -10.21
CA ALA A 84 -5.02 -8.23 -9.04
C ALA A 84 -5.09 -7.09 -8.00
N TYR A 85 -4.16 -6.13 -8.04
CA TYR A 85 -4.06 -5.01 -7.11
C TYR A 85 -4.46 -3.66 -7.72
N ASP A 86 -4.61 -3.55 -9.04
CA ASP A 86 -5.09 -2.32 -9.68
C ASP A 86 -6.62 -2.24 -9.59
N ARG A 87 -7.13 -1.75 -8.47
CA ARG A 87 -8.56 -1.58 -8.19
C ARG A 87 -9.07 -0.20 -8.57
N LYS A 88 -8.28 0.61 -9.29
CA LYS A 88 -8.69 1.96 -9.69
C LYS A 88 -9.86 1.85 -10.68
N VAL A 89 -11.01 2.41 -10.31
CA VAL A 89 -12.19 2.43 -11.18
C VAL A 89 -11.82 3.20 -12.45
N LYS A 90 -11.96 2.55 -13.61
CA LYS A 90 -11.79 3.22 -14.90
C LYS A 90 -12.95 4.20 -15.09
N ILE A 91 -12.64 5.50 -15.00
CA ILE A 91 -13.61 6.55 -15.34
C ILE A 91 -13.67 6.60 -16.87
N SER A 92 -14.79 6.15 -17.44
CA SER A 92 -15.07 6.36 -18.86
C SER A 92 -15.52 7.81 -19.07
N PRO A 93 -15.00 8.53 -20.07
CA PRO A 93 -15.56 9.83 -20.42
C PRO A 93 -17.04 9.66 -20.80
N THR A 94 -17.88 10.57 -20.31
CA THR A 94 -19.29 10.66 -20.72
C THR A 94 -19.37 11.30 -22.10
N LEU A 95 -20.36 10.91 -22.90
CA LEU A 95 -20.59 11.35 -24.28
C LEU A 95 -20.73 12.88 -24.47
N GLU A 96 -20.77 13.69 -23.41
CA GLU A 96 -21.07 15.12 -23.48
C GLU A 96 -19.86 16.05 -23.66
N PHE A 97 -18.63 15.54 -23.64
CA PHE A 97 -17.45 16.36 -23.95
C PHE A 97 -16.59 15.69 -25.01
N PRO A 98 -16.48 16.27 -26.23
CA PRO A 98 -15.46 15.87 -27.18
C PRO A 98 -14.09 16.10 -26.52
N LEU A 99 -13.34 15.02 -26.33
CA LEU A 99 -11.91 15.15 -26.04
C LEU A 99 -11.30 15.81 -27.27
N GLU A 100 -10.85 17.05 -27.15
CA GLU A 100 -9.97 17.63 -28.16
C GLU A 100 -8.75 16.72 -28.28
N VAL A 101 -8.74 15.92 -29.34
CA VAL A 101 -7.62 15.08 -29.70
C VAL A 101 -6.50 16.04 -30.07
N GLN A 102 -5.54 16.23 -29.17
CA GLN A 102 -4.29 16.87 -29.53
C GLN A 102 -3.59 16.00 -30.57
N HIS A 103 -3.78 16.35 -31.84
CA HIS A 103 -2.98 15.87 -32.94
C HIS A 103 -1.52 16.19 -32.64
N LYS A 104 -0.73 15.19 -32.24
CA LYS A 104 0.72 15.29 -32.33
C LYS A 104 1.07 15.37 -33.81
N SER A 105 1.38 16.58 -34.26
CA SER A 105 1.96 16.82 -35.57
C SER A 105 3.30 16.10 -35.63
N ILE A 106 3.38 15.08 -36.49
CA ILE A 106 4.63 14.45 -36.88
C ILE A 106 5.40 15.49 -37.71
N LYS A 107 6.61 15.81 -37.29
CA LYS A 107 7.68 16.33 -38.16
C LYS A 107 8.83 15.35 -38.10
#